data_AF-A0A960RJ72-F1
#
_entry.id   AF-A0A960RJ72-F1
#
_cell.length_a   1.000
_cell.length_b   1.000
_cell.length_c   1.000
_cell.angle_alpha   90.00
_cell.angle_beta   90.00
_cell.angle_gamma   90.00
#
_symmetry.space_group_name_H-M   'P 1'
#
loop_
_entity.id
_entity.type
_entity.pdbx_description
1 polymer ?
#
loop_
_entity_poly.entity_id
_entity_poly.type
_entity_poly.pdbx_seq_one_letter_code
_entity_poly.pdbx_strand_id
1 'polypeptide(L)'
;FVSYLKIFFPDPVYTEKSMGFMGMGEILFSILAAILLKNRSTRSMLIFSFAGCAASALLTLVQPSAPLLYVSALLIGSFTGMLTVTLASGLRDWITGPHFGLQVGIGTGLAYLLCNIPAVFDASPFTQTIFSAVICLIGMTAVLTTSARKGQDPTGIPTLPSSEFRGIGLTAVILIFLALVWLDSTAFATIQLNESLRAHTWGSPSRKLMLGLFHASAAILAGWFIDRRSMRGLLAATFALFALSFTLLQSNGIIPWLAGPLYAIGISIYSTCLVAFPSLHPERPGLVPIRWRAAVLYAVAGWFGSGLGVGLAQHLHSIPGTLLLGAGLLVATGLWLPQTPARRRISTRYWPLLLTGIAGCVYFTLTPNPDIAPTAEPSVALGREVYKQEGCINCHSQYLRPNHPRDLLLWGPYRAIDRDERPPMVGNRRQGPDLMNAGLRRTALWHRQHLIDPSSLSPGSKIPSYAYLFDQDDPRGPSLVLYLSSLGLAGAEARMHTIETWTPEPDRNNPSYDNGKRIFQRFCSPCHGYAGNGDGPLAHLFDRPAMKLTKGAFFYVPSALDEQSETIALARIVKFGLPGLNMPGHEVFNDQEIVDVVTYVRQLAQTGPDSP
;
A
#
# COMPACT_ATOMS: atom_id res chain seq x y z
N PHE A 1 -5.45 4.44 5.17
CA PHE A 1 -4.25 4.85 5.93
C PHE A 1 -2.93 4.58 5.19
N VAL A 2 -2.57 3.32 4.88
CA VAL A 2 -1.30 3.01 4.16
C VAL A 2 -1.19 3.72 2.80
N SER A 3 -2.29 3.81 2.04
CA SER A 3 -2.31 4.56 0.78
C SER A 3 -2.13 6.08 0.97
N TYR A 4 -2.49 6.62 2.13
CA TYR A 4 -2.26 8.04 2.48
C TYR A 4 -0.79 8.28 2.84
N LEU A 5 -0.19 7.37 3.63
CA LEU A 5 1.24 7.36 3.95
C LEU A 5 2.11 7.45 2.69
N LYS A 6 1.85 6.60 1.69
CA LYS A 6 2.61 6.58 0.43
C LYS A 6 2.55 7.88 -0.36
N ILE A 7 1.47 8.65 -0.24
CA ILE A 7 1.26 9.90 -1.00
C ILE A 7 1.94 11.09 -0.31
N PHE A 8 1.85 11.19 1.01
CA PHE A 8 2.29 12.38 1.76
C PHE A 8 3.66 12.20 2.44
N PHE A 9 4.08 10.95 2.69
CA PHE A 9 5.37 10.59 3.30
C PHE A 9 6.00 9.43 2.52
N PRO A 10 6.55 9.70 1.34
CA PRO A 10 7.08 8.66 0.46
C PRO A 10 8.32 7.94 1.03
N ASP A 11 8.96 8.51 2.05
CA ASP A 11 10.05 7.84 2.75
C ASP A 11 9.53 6.59 3.49
N PRO A 12 10.06 5.39 3.18
CA PRO A 12 9.59 4.12 3.74
C PRO A 12 9.68 4.07 5.27
N VAL A 13 10.57 4.85 5.90
CA VAL A 13 10.72 4.93 7.36
C VAL A 13 9.41 5.33 8.05
N TYR A 14 8.64 6.24 7.47
CA TYR A 14 7.35 6.66 8.04
C TYR A 14 6.31 5.56 7.96
N THR A 15 6.31 4.79 6.87
CA THR A 15 5.39 3.66 6.69
C THR A 15 5.70 2.55 7.68
N GLU A 16 6.96 2.17 7.81
CA GLU A 16 7.42 1.13 8.75
C GLU A 16 7.07 1.49 10.20
N LYS A 17 7.44 2.70 10.64
CA LYS A 17 7.14 3.18 12.00
C LYS A 17 5.63 3.23 12.25
N SER A 18 4.84 3.71 11.30
CA SER A 18 3.39 3.79 11.42
C SER A 18 2.75 2.41 11.56
N MET A 19 3.22 1.42 10.81
CA MET A 19 2.77 0.04 10.99
C MET A 19 3.12 -0.44 12.41
N GLY A 20 4.34 -0.19 12.89
CA GLY A 20 4.72 -0.51 14.27
C GLY A 20 3.80 0.10 15.33
N PHE A 21 3.46 1.39 15.20
CA PHE A 21 2.53 2.07 16.11
C PHE A 21 1.10 1.51 16.05
N MET A 22 0.60 1.23 14.84
CA MET A 22 -0.71 0.60 14.65
C MET A 22 -0.78 -0.75 15.36
N GLY A 23 0.25 -1.56 15.21
CA GLY A 23 0.34 -2.84 15.90
C GLY A 23 0.39 -2.80 17.39
N MET A 24 1.21 -1.89 17.92
CA MET A 24 1.29 -1.65 19.35
C MET A 24 -0.09 -1.28 19.90
N GLY A 25 -0.83 -0.39 19.21
CA GLY A 25 -2.19 -0.04 19.57
C GLY A 25 -3.12 -1.24 19.61
N GLU A 26 -3.10 -2.06 18.55
CA GLU A 26 -3.96 -3.25 18.43
C GLU A 26 -3.72 -4.27 19.55
N ILE A 27 -2.47 -4.57 19.88
CA ILE A 27 -2.11 -5.48 20.97
C ILE A 27 -2.59 -4.92 22.32
N LEU A 28 -2.25 -3.67 22.62
CA LEU A 28 -2.57 -3.03 23.90
C LEU A 28 -4.08 -2.97 24.13
N PHE A 29 -4.84 -2.58 23.10
CA PHE A 29 -6.28 -2.43 23.23
C PHE A 29 -7.05 -3.76 23.11
N SER A 30 -6.49 -4.79 22.49
CA SER A 30 -7.01 -6.15 22.56
C SER A 30 -6.98 -6.66 24.01
N ILE A 31 -5.86 -6.44 24.71
CA ILE A 31 -5.71 -6.79 26.13
C ILE A 31 -6.63 -5.92 26.99
N LEU A 32 -6.65 -4.60 26.76
CA LEU A 32 -7.53 -3.67 27.47
C LEU A 32 -9.00 -4.04 27.32
N ALA A 33 -9.43 -4.44 26.12
CA ALA A 33 -10.79 -4.89 25.88
C ALA A 33 -11.15 -6.10 26.75
N ALA A 34 -10.27 -7.10 26.86
CA ALA A 34 -10.48 -8.26 27.72
C ALA A 34 -10.57 -7.90 29.21
N ILE A 35 -9.84 -6.88 29.65
CA ILE A 35 -9.92 -6.36 31.03
C ILE A 35 -11.26 -5.66 31.26
N LEU A 36 -11.64 -4.74 30.36
CA LEU A 36 -12.84 -3.91 30.49
C LEU A 36 -14.15 -4.71 30.36
N LEU A 37 -14.18 -5.74 29.50
CA LEU A 37 -15.31 -6.66 29.34
C LEU A 37 -15.65 -7.45 30.60
N LYS A 38 -14.79 -7.42 31.63
CA LYS A 38 -15.14 -7.98 32.95
C LYS A 38 -16.29 -7.23 33.61
N ASN A 39 -16.33 -5.91 33.46
CA ASN A 39 -17.23 -5.03 34.21
C ASN A 39 -18.11 -4.15 33.30
N ARG A 40 -17.91 -4.17 31.98
CA ARG A 40 -18.68 -3.40 31.01
C ARG A 40 -19.48 -4.29 30.08
N SER A 41 -20.62 -3.80 29.62
CA SER A 41 -21.43 -4.52 28.63
C SER A 41 -20.74 -4.51 27.26
N THR A 42 -20.87 -5.62 26.52
CA THR A 42 -20.37 -5.73 25.14
C THR A 42 -20.94 -4.61 24.26
N ARG A 43 -22.23 -4.29 24.43
CA ARG A 43 -22.93 -3.23 23.68
C ARG A 43 -22.24 -1.87 23.83
N SER A 44 -21.98 -1.45 25.07
CA SER A 44 -21.34 -0.15 25.34
C SER A 44 -19.93 -0.09 24.76
N MET A 45 -19.18 -1.20 24.82
CA MET A 45 -17.83 -1.27 24.27
C MET A 45 -17.82 -1.27 22.75
N LEU A 46 -18.79 -1.92 22.08
CA LEU A 46 -18.91 -1.86 20.62
C LEU A 46 -19.21 -0.44 20.15
N ILE A 47 -20.16 0.25 20.78
CA ILE A 47 -20.49 1.65 20.44
C ILE A 47 -19.23 2.53 20.54
N PHE A 48 -18.52 2.43 21.67
CA PHE A 48 -17.28 3.18 21.90
C PHE A 48 -16.21 2.84 20.85
N SER A 49 -16.04 1.56 20.52
CA SER A 49 -15.01 1.11 19.57
C SER A 49 -15.33 1.53 18.14
N PHE A 50 -16.59 1.43 17.70
CA PHE A 50 -17.00 1.91 16.38
C PHE A 50 -16.85 3.43 16.24
N ALA A 51 -17.27 4.19 17.25
CA ALA A 51 -17.07 5.64 17.28
C ALA A 51 -15.58 6.00 17.22
N GLY A 52 -14.75 5.29 17.99
CA GLY A 52 -13.30 5.46 17.98
C GLY A 52 -12.66 5.11 16.64
N CYS A 53 -13.09 4.02 15.97
CA CYS A 53 -12.63 3.68 14.63
C CYS A 53 -13.00 4.75 13.60
N ALA A 54 -14.24 5.26 13.63
CA ALA A 54 -14.69 6.33 12.75
C ALA A 54 -13.89 7.62 12.97
N ALA A 55 -13.73 8.05 14.23
CA ALA A 55 -12.96 9.24 14.58
C ALA A 55 -11.48 9.10 14.18
N SER A 56 -10.87 7.94 14.43
CA SER A 56 -9.47 7.68 14.08
C SER A 56 -9.25 7.64 12.56
N ALA A 57 -10.21 7.11 11.80
CA ALA A 57 -10.17 7.17 10.35
C ALA A 57 -10.23 8.62 9.87
N LEU A 58 -11.20 9.42 10.35
CA LEU A 58 -11.34 10.83 9.96
C LEU A 58 -10.15 11.70 10.36
N LEU A 59 -9.49 11.39 11.48
CA LEU A 59 -8.28 12.09 11.93
C LEU A 59 -7.16 12.04 10.86
N THR A 60 -7.11 10.97 10.06
CA THR A 60 -6.12 10.84 8.97
C THR A 60 -6.32 11.84 7.83
N LEU A 61 -7.46 12.54 7.78
CA LEU A 61 -7.74 13.56 6.77
C LEU A 61 -7.20 14.95 7.16
N VAL A 62 -6.78 15.14 8.42
CA VAL A 62 -6.23 16.40 8.91
C VAL A 62 -4.75 16.50 8.52
N GLN A 63 -4.34 17.65 7.97
CA GLN A 63 -3.01 17.97 7.40
C GLN A 63 -1.84 17.38 8.22
N PRO A 64 -0.86 16.69 7.61
CA PRO A 64 -0.09 15.73 8.38
C PRO A 64 1.26 16.31 8.83
N SER A 65 1.45 16.36 10.14
CA SER A 65 2.79 16.32 10.73
C SER A 65 3.13 14.84 11.04
N ALA A 66 4.42 14.49 11.00
CA ALA A 66 4.85 13.13 11.34
C ALA A 66 4.34 12.63 12.71
N PRO A 67 4.28 13.45 13.78
CA PRO A 67 3.70 13.03 15.05
C PRO A 67 2.21 12.69 14.95
N LEU A 68 1.41 13.52 14.26
CA LEU A 68 -0.03 13.28 14.13
C LEU A 68 -0.33 11.98 13.37
N LEU A 69 0.54 11.63 12.44
CA LEU A 69 0.47 10.40 11.67
C LEU A 69 0.74 9.15 12.51
N TYR A 70 1.75 9.16 13.39
CA TYR A 70 1.98 8.07 14.33
C TYR A 70 0.87 7.94 15.37
N VAL A 71 0.34 9.06 15.86
CA VAL A 71 -0.83 9.08 16.75
C VAL A 71 -2.05 8.48 16.04
N SER A 72 -2.31 8.87 14.80
CA SER A 72 -3.40 8.31 14.00
C SER A 72 -3.25 6.80 13.82
N ALA A 73 -2.04 6.32 13.49
CA ALA A 73 -1.75 4.90 13.36
C ALA A 73 -2.05 4.14 14.66
N LEU A 74 -1.54 4.66 15.79
CA LEU A 74 -1.75 4.10 17.12
C LEU A 74 -3.25 4.02 17.48
N LEU A 75 -4.01 5.08 17.21
CA LEU A 75 -5.45 5.14 17.49
C LEU A 75 -6.24 4.18 16.61
N ILE A 76 -5.93 4.10 15.31
CA ILE A 76 -6.55 3.13 14.38
C ILE A 76 -6.34 1.72 14.91
N GLY A 77 -5.10 1.35 15.24
CA GLY A 77 -4.80 0.04 15.81
C GLY A 77 -5.54 -0.21 17.12
N SER A 78 -5.51 0.79 18.02
CA SER A 78 -6.15 0.72 19.33
C SER A 78 -7.65 0.40 19.23
N PHE A 79 -8.41 1.21 18.48
CA PHE A 79 -9.86 0.99 18.38
C PHE A 79 -10.22 -0.23 17.54
N THR A 80 -9.42 -0.60 16.54
CA THR A 80 -9.62 -1.83 15.76
C THR A 80 -9.41 -3.07 16.63
N GLY A 81 -8.36 -3.11 17.45
CA GLY A 81 -8.12 -4.21 18.39
C GLY A 81 -9.24 -4.35 19.42
N MET A 82 -9.67 -3.21 20.00
CA MET A 82 -10.80 -3.21 20.94
C MET A 82 -12.10 -3.66 20.29
N LEU A 83 -12.41 -3.17 19.08
CA LEU A 83 -13.60 -3.55 18.32
C LEU A 83 -13.61 -5.05 18.04
N THR A 84 -12.48 -5.60 17.57
CA THR A 84 -12.37 -6.99 17.15
C THR A 84 -12.55 -7.96 18.33
N VAL A 85 -11.87 -7.69 19.46
CA VAL A 85 -12.01 -8.50 20.68
C VAL A 85 -13.43 -8.40 21.24
N THR A 86 -14.00 -7.20 21.27
CA THR A 86 -15.36 -6.97 21.78
C THR A 86 -16.40 -7.69 20.93
N LEU A 87 -16.32 -7.57 19.61
CA LEU A 87 -17.21 -8.24 18.66
C LEU A 87 -17.12 -9.76 18.82
N ALA A 88 -15.91 -10.32 18.72
CA ALA A 88 -15.71 -11.77 18.81
C ALA A 88 -16.12 -12.36 20.16
N SER A 89 -16.04 -11.57 21.24
CA SER A 89 -16.44 -11.99 22.59
C SER A 89 -17.95 -11.98 22.80
N GLY A 90 -18.69 -11.09 22.13
CA GLY A 90 -20.14 -11.00 22.30
C GLY A 90 -20.97 -11.51 21.14
N LEU A 91 -20.40 -12.11 20.08
CA LEU A 91 -21.18 -12.64 18.94
C LEU A 91 -22.42 -13.45 19.38
N ARG A 92 -22.32 -14.22 20.47
CA ARG A 92 -23.41 -15.01 21.04
C ARG A 92 -24.54 -14.20 21.69
N ASP A 93 -24.29 -12.94 22.03
CA ASP A 93 -25.31 -12.00 22.54
C ASP A 93 -26.31 -11.59 21.43
N TRP A 94 -25.88 -11.71 20.17
CA TRP A 94 -26.68 -11.33 18.99
C TRP A 94 -27.06 -12.52 18.10
N ILE A 95 -26.22 -13.57 18.03
CA ILE A 95 -26.46 -14.77 17.22
C ILE A 95 -26.93 -15.92 18.12
N THR A 96 -28.25 -16.13 18.16
CA THR A 96 -28.91 -17.11 19.05
C THR A 96 -29.50 -18.33 18.31
N GLY A 97 -29.44 -18.36 16.98
CA GLY A 97 -29.99 -19.44 16.16
C GLY A 97 -29.10 -20.70 16.07
N PRO A 98 -29.65 -21.83 15.54
CA PRO A 98 -28.92 -23.09 15.35
C PRO A 98 -27.82 -23.01 14.28
N HIS A 99 -27.80 -21.94 13.49
CA HIS A 99 -26.88 -21.72 12.38
C HIS A 99 -25.85 -20.62 12.70
N PHE A 100 -25.18 -20.75 13.85
CA PHE A 100 -24.21 -19.77 14.33
C PHE A 100 -23.06 -19.57 13.33
N GLY A 101 -22.45 -20.67 12.89
CA GLY A 101 -21.36 -20.67 11.94
C GLY A 101 -21.78 -20.06 10.61
N LEU A 102 -22.94 -20.44 10.08
CA LEU A 102 -23.45 -19.86 8.83
C LEU A 102 -23.62 -18.34 8.91
N GLN A 103 -24.16 -17.81 10.02
CA GLN A 103 -24.31 -16.36 10.19
C GLN A 103 -22.97 -15.64 10.28
N VAL A 104 -21.98 -16.23 10.97
CA VAL A 104 -20.60 -15.72 10.97
C VAL A 104 -20.04 -15.73 9.54
N GLY A 105 -20.23 -16.83 8.80
CA GLY A 105 -19.79 -16.97 7.42
C GLY A 105 -20.42 -15.96 6.46
N ILE A 106 -21.71 -15.67 6.60
CA ILE A 106 -22.39 -14.61 5.84
C ILE A 106 -21.78 -13.24 6.17
N GLY A 107 -21.58 -12.93 7.45
CA GLY A 107 -20.96 -11.66 7.86
C GLY A 107 -19.55 -11.48 7.31
N THR A 108 -18.69 -12.49 7.47
CA THR A 108 -17.32 -12.48 6.93
C THR A 108 -17.32 -12.40 5.41
N GLY A 109 -18.21 -13.14 4.73
CA GLY A 109 -18.31 -13.15 3.27
C GLY A 109 -18.76 -11.82 2.69
N LEU A 110 -19.77 -11.17 3.30
CA LEU A 110 -20.23 -9.85 2.91
C LEU A 110 -19.15 -8.78 3.10
N ALA A 111 -18.38 -8.86 4.20
CA ALA A 111 -17.27 -7.95 4.44
C ALA A 111 -16.22 -8.05 3.31
N TYR A 112 -15.80 -9.25 2.95
CA TYR A 112 -14.86 -9.43 1.82
C TYR A 112 -15.44 -8.97 0.49
N LEU A 113 -16.71 -9.28 0.21
CA LEU A 113 -17.36 -8.86 -1.03
C LEU A 113 -17.37 -7.34 -1.17
N LEU A 114 -17.75 -6.62 -0.11
CA LEU A 114 -17.76 -5.15 -0.09
C LEU A 114 -16.37 -4.55 -0.30
N CYS A 115 -15.35 -5.13 0.35
CA CYS A 115 -13.97 -4.67 0.20
C CYS A 115 -13.40 -4.91 -1.21
N ASN A 116 -13.95 -5.87 -1.97
CA ASN A 116 -13.50 -6.20 -3.33
C ASN A 116 -14.33 -5.52 -4.44
N ILE A 117 -15.31 -4.67 -4.09
CA ILE A 117 -16.02 -3.85 -5.08
C ILE A 117 -15.01 -2.86 -5.70
N PRO A 118 -14.86 -2.78 -7.03
CA PRO A 118 -13.88 -1.88 -7.65
C PRO A 118 -14.01 -0.42 -7.21
N ALA A 119 -15.25 0.07 -7.04
CA ALA A 119 -15.53 1.42 -6.56
C ALA A 119 -15.05 1.71 -5.12
N VAL A 120 -14.76 0.66 -4.33
CA VAL A 120 -14.20 0.77 -2.98
C VAL A 120 -12.69 0.46 -3.00
N PHE A 121 -12.32 -0.64 -3.66
CA PHE A 121 -10.95 -1.14 -3.71
C PHE A 121 -10.00 -0.18 -4.44
N ASP A 122 -10.44 0.40 -5.57
CA ASP A 122 -9.65 1.32 -6.40
C ASP A 122 -9.87 2.79 -6.04
N ALA A 123 -10.69 3.06 -5.03
CA ALA A 123 -11.01 4.41 -4.63
C ALA A 123 -9.78 5.15 -4.09
N SER A 124 -9.79 6.47 -4.20
CA SER A 124 -8.75 7.30 -3.61
C SER A 124 -8.62 7.04 -2.11
N PRO A 125 -7.44 7.25 -1.49
CA PRO A 125 -7.27 7.05 -0.06
C PRO A 125 -8.24 7.88 0.78
N PHE A 126 -8.57 9.09 0.30
CA PHE A 126 -9.60 9.93 0.89
C PHE A 126 -10.97 9.23 0.89
N THR A 127 -11.39 8.73 -0.28
CA THR A 127 -12.66 8.01 -0.44
C THR A 127 -12.71 6.75 0.43
N GLN A 128 -11.63 5.97 0.48
CA GLN A 128 -11.53 4.78 1.32
C GLN A 128 -11.67 5.14 2.82
N THR A 129 -11.01 6.21 3.27
CA THR A 129 -11.13 6.69 4.65
C THR A 129 -12.57 7.09 5.00
N ILE A 130 -13.24 7.86 4.14
CA ILE A 130 -14.64 8.24 4.34
C ILE A 130 -15.54 7.00 4.35
N PHE A 131 -15.34 6.07 3.42
CA PHE A 131 -16.07 4.81 3.36
C PHE A 131 -15.91 4.01 4.67
N SER A 132 -14.69 3.84 5.17
CA SER A 132 -14.44 3.15 6.44
C SER A 132 -15.12 3.84 7.63
N ALA A 133 -15.09 5.17 7.69
CA ALA A 133 -15.76 5.93 8.75
C ALA A 133 -17.28 5.73 8.70
N VAL A 134 -17.89 5.79 7.51
CA VAL A 134 -19.33 5.54 7.31
C VAL A 134 -19.71 4.12 7.72
N ILE A 135 -18.94 3.11 7.32
CA ILE A 135 -19.19 1.71 7.71
C ILE A 135 -19.12 1.52 9.23
N CYS A 136 -18.17 2.19 9.91
CA CYS A 136 -18.10 2.17 11.38
C CYS A 136 -19.33 2.82 12.03
N LEU A 137 -19.82 3.94 11.48
CA LEU A 137 -21.03 4.60 11.97
C LEU A 137 -22.29 3.76 11.73
N ILE A 138 -22.37 3.05 10.61
CA ILE A 138 -23.43 2.06 10.34
C ILE A 138 -23.38 0.94 11.39
N GLY A 139 -22.19 0.39 11.68
CA GLY A 139 -21.99 -0.61 12.72
C GLY A 139 -22.43 -0.12 14.11
N MET A 140 -22.04 1.11 14.48
CA MET A 140 -22.48 1.75 15.72
C MET A 140 -24.01 1.87 15.78
N THR A 141 -24.62 2.32 14.68
CA THR A 141 -26.07 2.50 14.58
C THR A 141 -26.79 1.15 14.70
N ALA A 142 -26.28 0.10 14.06
CA ALA A 142 -26.80 -1.26 14.19
C ALA A 142 -26.76 -1.76 15.65
N VAL A 143 -25.70 -1.48 16.41
CA VAL A 143 -25.61 -1.84 17.85
C VAL A 143 -26.58 -1.01 18.71
N LEU A 144 -26.86 0.23 18.32
CA LEU A 144 -27.84 1.10 18.99
C LEU A 144 -29.28 0.66 18.72
N THR A 145 -29.59 0.24 17.50
CA THR A 145 -30.96 -0.13 17.10
C THR A 145 -31.30 -1.58 17.38
N THR A 146 -30.31 -2.46 17.51
CA THR A 146 -30.55 -3.88 17.85
C THR A 146 -30.62 -4.09 19.36
N SER A 147 -31.68 -4.77 19.79
CA SER A 147 -31.80 -5.26 21.17
C SER A 147 -30.94 -6.51 21.33
N ALA A 148 -29.77 -6.38 21.93
CA ALA A 148 -29.01 -7.53 22.41
C ALA A 148 -29.89 -8.31 23.41
N ARG A 149 -30.09 -9.61 23.18
CA ARG A 149 -30.84 -10.44 24.14
C ARG A 149 -29.92 -10.72 25.32
N LYS A 150 -30.20 -10.06 26.47
CA LYS A 150 -29.51 -10.31 27.74
C LYS A 150 -29.68 -11.79 28.08
N GLY A 151 -28.56 -12.50 28.21
CA GLY A 151 -28.43 -13.94 28.46
C GLY A 151 -29.71 -14.65 28.90
N GLN A 152 -30.46 -15.19 27.93
CA GLN A 152 -31.29 -16.36 28.22
C GLN A 152 -30.32 -17.52 28.45
N ASP A 153 -30.57 -18.23 29.54
CA ASP A 153 -29.87 -19.44 29.97
C ASP A 153 -29.54 -20.33 28.75
N PRO A 154 -28.26 -20.72 28.53
CA PRO A 154 -27.85 -21.53 27.38
C PRO A 154 -28.47 -22.94 27.37
N THR A 155 -29.36 -23.26 28.31
CA THR A 155 -30.11 -24.52 28.41
C THR A 155 -31.03 -24.78 27.22
N GLY A 156 -31.42 -23.75 26.45
CA GLY A 156 -32.19 -23.89 25.21
C GLY A 156 -31.40 -23.78 23.91
N ILE A 157 -30.13 -23.34 23.97
CA ILE A 157 -29.23 -23.42 22.80
C ILE A 157 -28.86 -24.90 22.68
N PRO A 158 -28.98 -25.55 21.51
CA PRO A 158 -28.51 -26.92 21.35
C PRO A 158 -27.08 -26.99 21.90
N THR A 159 -26.92 -27.60 23.07
CA THR A 159 -25.62 -27.81 23.66
C THR A 159 -24.88 -28.64 22.64
N LEU A 160 -23.94 -28.01 21.93
CA LEU A 160 -23.16 -28.69 20.90
C LEU A 160 -22.64 -29.98 21.54
N PRO A 161 -23.06 -31.16 21.06
CA PRO A 161 -22.69 -32.45 21.63
C PRO A 161 -21.19 -32.48 21.86
N SER A 162 -20.87 -32.58 23.14
CA SER A 162 -19.60 -32.11 23.70
C SER A 162 -18.36 -32.90 23.27
N SER A 163 -18.47 -33.88 22.38
CA SER A 163 -17.39 -34.80 22.03
C SER A 163 -16.45 -34.27 20.93
N GLU A 164 -16.95 -33.52 19.93
CA GLU A 164 -16.13 -33.03 18.80
C GLU A 164 -15.64 -31.57 18.97
N PHE A 165 -16.46 -30.70 19.57
CA PHE A 165 -16.04 -29.32 19.91
C PHE A 165 -14.93 -29.27 20.97
N ARG A 166 -14.70 -30.40 21.65
CA ARG A 166 -13.63 -30.58 22.61
C ARG A 166 -12.23 -30.52 21.96
N GLY A 167 -12.10 -30.57 20.63
CA GLY A 167 -10.87 -30.91 19.91
C GLY A 167 -9.59 -30.08 20.14
N ILE A 168 -9.54 -28.81 19.71
CA ILE A 168 -8.26 -28.07 19.62
C ILE A 168 -8.11 -27.14 20.83
N GLY A 169 -7.01 -27.26 21.56
CA GLY A 169 -6.68 -26.34 22.66
C GLY A 169 -6.30 -24.95 22.15
N LEU A 170 -6.46 -23.92 23.00
CA LEU A 170 -6.13 -22.53 22.65
C LEU A 170 -4.72 -22.39 22.08
N THR A 171 -3.73 -23.06 22.66
CA THR A 171 -2.33 -23.07 22.18
C THR A 171 -2.21 -23.59 20.75
N ALA A 172 -2.88 -24.69 20.45
CA ALA A 172 -2.86 -25.28 19.10
C ALA A 172 -3.54 -24.37 18.07
N VAL A 173 -4.63 -23.70 18.46
CA VAL A 173 -5.31 -22.72 17.60
C VAL A 173 -4.44 -21.49 17.35
N ILE A 174 -3.74 -20.98 18.37
CA ILE A 174 -2.80 -19.87 18.22
C ILE A 174 -1.68 -20.25 17.24
N LEU A 175 -1.07 -21.44 17.36
CA LEU A 175 -0.02 -21.90 16.44
C LEU A 175 -0.51 -21.99 14.99
N ILE A 176 -1.69 -22.58 14.78
CA ILE A 176 -2.26 -22.73 13.44
C ILE A 176 -2.60 -21.35 12.84
N PHE A 177 -3.30 -20.49 13.57
CA PHE A 177 -3.64 -19.16 13.03
C PHE A 177 -2.42 -18.26 12.87
N LEU A 178 -1.43 -18.34 13.75
CA LEU A 178 -0.15 -17.64 13.57
C LEU A 178 0.46 -18.04 12.22
N ALA A 179 0.52 -19.34 11.92
CA ALA A 179 1.04 -19.83 10.64
C ALA A 179 0.19 -19.38 9.44
N LEU A 180 -1.13 -19.46 9.54
CA LEU A 180 -2.03 -19.10 8.42
C LEU A 180 -2.07 -17.59 8.15
N VAL A 181 -2.15 -16.74 9.19
CA VAL A 181 -2.11 -15.27 9.04
C VAL A 181 -0.74 -14.80 8.56
N TRP A 182 0.32 -15.47 9.02
CA TRP A 182 1.68 -15.24 8.54
C TRP A 182 1.79 -15.52 7.04
N LEU A 183 1.35 -16.70 6.59
CA LEU A 183 1.31 -17.07 5.17
C LEU A 183 0.48 -16.09 4.35
N ASP A 184 -0.71 -15.74 4.84
CA ASP A 184 -1.59 -14.78 4.17
C ASP A 184 -0.92 -13.42 3.99
N SER A 185 -0.37 -12.86 5.07
CA SER A 185 0.24 -11.53 5.04
C SER A 185 1.49 -11.50 4.14
N THR A 186 2.30 -12.56 4.14
CA THR A 186 3.43 -12.70 3.20
C THR A 186 2.95 -12.79 1.76
N ALA A 187 1.96 -13.63 1.47
CA ALA A 187 1.43 -13.80 0.12
C ALA A 187 0.80 -12.53 -0.41
N PHE A 188 -0.04 -11.87 0.38
CA PHE A 188 -0.67 -10.60 0.03
C PHE A 188 0.39 -9.54 -0.30
N ALA A 189 1.39 -9.36 0.56
CA ALA A 189 2.45 -8.39 0.34
C ALA A 189 3.27 -8.72 -0.92
N THR A 190 3.63 -9.99 -1.12
CA THR A 190 4.38 -10.43 -2.32
C THR A 190 3.59 -10.18 -3.60
N ILE A 191 2.30 -10.58 -3.64
CA ILE A 191 1.42 -10.37 -4.79
C ILE A 191 1.20 -8.88 -5.05
N GLN A 192 1.06 -8.07 -4.00
CA GLN A 192 0.81 -6.63 -4.13
C GLN A 192 2.03 -5.88 -4.69
N LEU A 193 3.23 -6.32 -4.31
CA LEU A 193 4.51 -5.74 -4.75
C LEU A 193 4.92 -6.21 -6.15
N ASN A 194 4.47 -7.39 -6.59
CA ASN A 194 4.80 -7.95 -7.90
C ASN A 194 3.65 -7.70 -8.92
N GLU A 195 3.91 -6.89 -9.94
CA GLU A 195 2.89 -6.51 -10.93
C GLU A 195 2.34 -7.69 -11.73
N SER A 196 3.19 -8.66 -12.08
CA SER A 196 2.79 -9.86 -12.81
C SER A 196 1.83 -10.72 -11.97
N LEU A 197 2.18 -10.98 -10.70
CA LEU A 197 1.34 -11.75 -9.78
C LEU A 197 0.02 -11.02 -9.51
N ARG A 198 0.06 -9.69 -9.34
CA ARG A 198 -1.12 -8.85 -9.20
C ARG A 198 -2.03 -8.94 -10.42
N ALA A 199 -1.49 -8.89 -11.64
CA ALA A 199 -2.25 -8.99 -12.88
C ALA A 199 -3.01 -10.31 -12.98
N HIS A 200 -2.37 -11.42 -12.58
CA HIS A 200 -2.97 -12.76 -12.61
C HIS A 200 -4.02 -12.99 -11.50
N THR A 201 -3.95 -12.25 -10.39
CA THR A 201 -4.85 -12.41 -9.24
C THR A 201 -6.01 -11.40 -9.26
N TRP A 202 -5.74 -10.12 -9.00
CA TRP A 202 -6.75 -9.06 -8.84
C TRP A 202 -6.46 -7.79 -9.65
N GLY A 203 -5.70 -7.87 -10.74
CA GLY A 203 -5.28 -6.70 -11.51
C GLY A 203 -6.38 -6.01 -12.33
N SER A 204 -7.54 -6.63 -12.54
CA SER A 204 -8.65 -6.05 -13.32
C SER A 204 -9.95 -5.98 -12.52
N PRO A 205 -10.89 -5.05 -12.85
CA PRO A 205 -12.15 -4.91 -12.13
C PRO A 205 -13.00 -6.19 -12.10
N SER A 206 -13.03 -6.94 -13.20
CA SER A 206 -13.77 -8.21 -13.29
C SER A 206 -13.16 -9.29 -12.38
N ARG A 207 -11.82 -9.37 -12.32
CA ARG A 207 -11.12 -10.30 -11.42
C ARG A 207 -11.35 -9.95 -9.96
N LYS A 208 -11.38 -8.66 -9.58
CA LYS A 208 -11.69 -8.23 -8.20
C LYS A 208 -13.10 -8.65 -7.78
N LEU A 209 -14.09 -8.43 -8.64
CA LEU A 209 -15.46 -8.84 -8.34
C LEU A 209 -15.59 -10.37 -8.21
N MET A 210 -14.96 -11.11 -9.13
CA MET A 210 -14.89 -12.58 -9.08
C MET A 210 -14.21 -13.06 -7.78
N LEU A 211 -13.11 -12.41 -7.37
CA LEU A 211 -12.42 -12.69 -6.11
C LEU A 211 -13.32 -12.44 -4.90
N GLY A 212 -14.06 -11.32 -4.89
CA GLY A 212 -15.06 -11.01 -3.87
C GLY A 212 -16.16 -12.07 -3.76
N LEU A 213 -16.62 -12.61 -4.90
CA LEU A 213 -17.61 -13.70 -4.92
C LEU A 213 -17.05 -15.03 -4.40
N PHE A 214 -15.81 -15.37 -4.73
CA PHE A 214 -15.13 -16.54 -4.15
C PHE A 214 -14.97 -16.38 -2.65
N HIS A 215 -14.55 -15.20 -2.18
CA HIS A 215 -14.45 -14.93 -0.77
C HIS A 215 -15.80 -15.11 -0.06
N ALA A 216 -16.88 -14.57 -0.63
CA ALA A 216 -18.22 -14.65 -0.05
C ALA A 216 -18.72 -16.10 0.03
N SER A 217 -18.60 -16.83 -1.08
CA SER A 217 -19.06 -18.22 -1.17
C SER A 217 -18.26 -19.13 -0.24
N ALA A 218 -16.93 -18.98 -0.19
CA ALA A 218 -16.06 -19.75 0.69
C ALA A 218 -16.35 -19.47 2.18
N ALA A 219 -16.59 -18.21 2.56
CA ALA A 219 -16.91 -17.87 3.94
C ALA A 219 -18.26 -18.45 4.39
N ILE A 220 -19.29 -18.39 3.53
CA ILE A 220 -20.61 -18.99 3.79
C ILE A 220 -20.49 -20.51 3.95
N LEU A 221 -19.77 -21.18 3.04
CA LEU A 221 -19.53 -22.61 3.11
C LEU A 221 -18.73 -23.00 4.37
N ALA A 222 -17.69 -22.23 4.71
CA ALA A 222 -16.93 -22.44 5.95
C ALA A 222 -17.83 -22.32 7.17
N GLY A 223 -18.70 -21.31 7.22
CA GLY A 223 -19.71 -21.14 8.27
C GLY A 223 -20.64 -22.34 8.41
N TRP A 224 -21.15 -22.85 7.30
CA TRP A 224 -21.96 -24.08 7.27
C TRP A 224 -21.20 -25.32 7.77
N PHE A 225 -19.91 -25.45 7.43
CA PHE A 225 -19.05 -26.53 7.93
C PHE A 225 -18.70 -26.38 9.42
N ILE A 226 -18.63 -25.15 9.96
CA ILE A 226 -18.46 -24.89 11.39
C ILE A 226 -19.68 -25.43 12.15
N ASP A 227 -20.89 -25.20 11.66
CA ASP A 227 -22.13 -25.77 12.24
C ASP A 227 -22.13 -27.31 12.20
N ARG A 228 -21.47 -27.89 11.19
CA ARG A 228 -21.27 -29.34 11.02
C ARG A 228 -19.97 -29.89 11.64
N ARG A 229 -19.30 -29.09 12.50
CA ARG A 229 -18.21 -29.50 13.39
C ARG A 229 -16.85 -29.84 12.74
N SER A 230 -16.53 -29.26 11.58
CA SER A 230 -15.30 -29.58 10.83
C SER A 230 -14.16 -28.54 10.93
N MET A 231 -14.00 -27.82 12.06
CA MET A 231 -13.00 -26.73 12.13
C MET A 231 -11.54 -27.19 11.90
N ARG A 232 -11.15 -28.37 12.41
CA ARG A 232 -9.81 -28.94 12.12
C ARG A 232 -9.59 -29.19 10.63
N GLY A 233 -10.60 -29.77 9.97
CA GLY A 233 -10.57 -30.03 8.55
C GLY A 233 -10.53 -28.74 7.73
N LEU A 234 -11.26 -27.71 8.15
CA LEU A 234 -11.22 -26.38 7.54
C LEU A 234 -9.84 -25.76 7.63
N LEU A 235 -9.19 -25.77 8.81
CA LEU A 235 -7.85 -25.21 8.98
C LEU A 235 -6.77 -26.00 8.20
N ALA A 236 -6.87 -27.34 8.18
CA ALA A 236 -5.98 -28.17 7.37
C ALA A 236 -6.19 -27.94 5.86
N ALA A 237 -7.44 -27.79 5.43
CA ALA A 237 -7.79 -27.45 4.05
C ALA A 237 -7.28 -26.06 3.67
N THR A 238 -7.35 -25.05 4.56
CA THR A 238 -6.74 -23.73 4.30
C THR A 238 -5.25 -23.86 4.00
N PHE A 239 -4.49 -24.59 4.83
CA PHE A 239 -3.06 -24.75 4.58
C PHE A 239 -2.79 -25.42 3.22
N ALA A 240 -3.55 -26.48 2.89
CA ALA A 240 -3.43 -27.15 1.59
C ALA A 240 -3.78 -26.22 0.41
N LEU A 241 -4.79 -25.36 0.56
CA LEU A 241 -5.17 -24.36 -0.44
C LEU A 241 -4.08 -23.29 -0.62
N PHE A 242 -3.48 -22.80 0.45
CA PHE A 242 -2.33 -21.89 0.38
C PHE A 242 -1.13 -22.55 -0.29
N ALA A 243 -0.77 -23.77 0.11
CA ALA A 243 0.33 -24.50 -0.50
C ALA A 243 0.11 -24.72 -2.01
N LEU A 244 -1.10 -25.13 -2.41
CA LEU A 244 -1.46 -25.31 -3.81
C LEU A 244 -1.46 -23.99 -4.58
N SER A 245 -2.07 -22.95 -4.03
CA SER A 245 -2.11 -21.62 -4.65
C SER A 245 -0.70 -21.09 -4.89
N PHE A 246 0.18 -21.16 -3.89
CA PHE A 246 1.55 -20.65 -4.01
C PHE A 246 2.38 -21.48 -5.00
N THR A 247 2.13 -22.79 -5.07
CA THR A 247 2.73 -23.65 -6.09
C THR A 247 2.31 -23.23 -7.50
N LEU A 248 1.02 -22.93 -7.69
CA LEU A 248 0.48 -22.47 -8.97
C LEU A 248 0.94 -21.07 -9.36
N LEU A 249 1.12 -20.16 -8.40
CA LEU A 249 1.64 -18.80 -8.65
C LEU A 249 3.07 -18.81 -9.23
N GLN A 250 3.83 -19.88 -9.05
CA GLN A 250 5.23 -19.97 -9.52
C GLN A 250 5.46 -20.96 -10.66
N SER A 251 4.47 -21.79 -10.99
CA SER A 251 4.58 -22.72 -12.12
C SER A 251 4.39 -21.99 -13.46
N ASN A 252 5.29 -22.17 -14.42
CA ASN A 252 5.13 -21.75 -15.84
C ASN A 252 3.99 -22.50 -16.59
N GLY A 253 3.08 -23.16 -15.87
CA GLY A 253 2.06 -24.07 -16.40
C GLY A 253 0.70 -23.42 -16.67
N ILE A 254 -0.20 -24.24 -17.26
CA ILE A 254 -1.43 -23.92 -18.01
C ILE A 254 -2.52 -23.12 -17.25
N ILE A 255 -2.42 -22.89 -15.92
CA ILE A 255 -3.55 -22.38 -15.12
C ILE A 255 -3.25 -21.33 -14.01
N PRO A 256 -2.43 -20.26 -14.22
CA PRO A 256 -2.15 -19.26 -13.18
C PRO A 256 -3.39 -18.51 -12.69
N TRP A 257 -4.45 -18.46 -13.52
CA TRP A 257 -5.73 -17.85 -13.18
C TRP A 257 -6.48 -18.56 -12.04
N LEU A 258 -6.15 -19.83 -11.73
CA LEU A 258 -6.74 -20.55 -10.58
C LEU A 258 -6.10 -20.19 -9.24
N ALA A 259 -4.90 -19.62 -9.25
CA ALA A 259 -4.15 -19.38 -8.02
C ALA A 259 -4.81 -18.32 -7.12
N GLY A 260 -5.29 -17.22 -7.72
CA GLY A 260 -6.04 -16.17 -7.02
C GLY A 260 -7.32 -16.68 -6.33
N PRO A 261 -8.21 -17.39 -7.05
CA PRO A 261 -9.38 -18.04 -6.45
C PRO A 261 -9.04 -18.97 -5.27
N LEU A 262 -8.05 -19.85 -5.42
CA LEU A 262 -7.65 -20.78 -4.35
C LEU A 262 -7.14 -20.05 -3.11
N TYR A 263 -6.36 -18.98 -3.32
CA TYR A 263 -5.89 -18.11 -2.25
C TYR A 263 -7.06 -17.43 -1.52
N ALA A 264 -7.99 -16.82 -2.24
CA ALA A 264 -9.17 -16.18 -1.65
C ALA A 264 -10.06 -17.15 -0.88
N ILE A 265 -10.25 -18.38 -1.39
CA ILE A 265 -10.98 -19.44 -0.69
C ILE A 265 -10.28 -19.77 0.64
N GLY A 266 -8.95 -19.95 0.61
CA GLY A 266 -8.14 -20.21 1.81
C GLY A 266 -8.31 -19.10 2.86
N ILE A 267 -8.18 -17.84 2.44
CA ILE A 267 -8.36 -16.66 3.30
C ILE A 267 -9.74 -16.69 3.98
N SER A 268 -10.80 -16.83 3.19
CA SER A 268 -12.16 -16.81 3.70
C SER A 268 -12.44 -17.91 4.71
N ILE A 269 -11.91 -19.11 4.49
CA ILE A 269 -12.10 -20.23 5.41
C ILE A 269 -11.47 -19.92 6.76
N TYR A 270 -10.20 -19.49 6.80
CA TYR A 270 -9.55 -19.25 8.09
C TYR A 270 -10.11 -18.00 8.77
N SER A 271 -10.42 -16.93 8.05
CA SER A 271 -11.04 -15.72 8.62
C SER A 271 -12.38 -16.01 9.28
N THR A 272 -13.22 -16.84 8.64
CA THR A 272 -14.49 -17.28 9.23
C THR A 272 -14.25 -18.09 10.51
N CYS A 273 -13.25 -18.98 10.50
CA CYS A 273 -12.86 -19.75 11.68
C CYS A 273 -12.30 -18.85 12.81
N LEU A 274 -11.50 -17.83 12.46
CA LEU A 274 -10.86 -16.90 13.39
C LEU A 274 -11.92 -16.08 14.14
N VAL A 275 -12.92 -15.58 13.41
CA VAL A 275 -14.07 -14.85 13.98
C VAL A 275 -14.93 -15.74 14.87
N ALA A 276 -15.24 -16.95 14.41
CA ALA A 276 -16.10 -17.87 15.16
C ALA A 276 -15.45 -18.38 16.45
N PHE A 277 -14.15 -18.71 16.42
CA PHE A 277 -13.49 -19.53 17.43
C PHE A 277 -13.68 -19.09 18.88
N PRO A 278 -13.49 -17.81 19.26
CA PRO A 278 -13.66 -17.38 20.66
C PRO A 278 -15.05 -17.71 21.21
N SER A 279 -16.07 -17.62 20.35
CA SER A 279 -17.50 -17.83 20.65
C SER A 279 -18.00 -19.27 20.46
N LEU A 280 -17.13 -20.20 20.05
CA LEU A 280 -17.48 -21.62 19.87
C LEU A 280 -17.46 -22.42 21.19
N HIS A 281 -16.69 -21.97 22.19
CA HIS A 281 -16.54 -22.69 23.45
C HIS A 281 -17.39 -22.06 24.57
N PRO A 282 -18.31 -22.83 25.21
CA PRO A 282 -19.10 -22.33 26.33
C PRO A 282 -18.21 -21.92 27.51
N GLU A 283 -18.62 -20.91 28.26
CA GLU A 283 -17.93 -20.50 29.49
C GLU A 283 -18.10 -21.60 30.55
N ARG A 284 -16.98 -22.10 31.07
CA ARG A 284 -16.95 -23.10 32.14
C ARG A 284 -15.85 -22.75 33.15
N PRO A 285 -16.05 -23.02 34.45
CA PRO A 285 -14.99 -22.88 35.45
C PRO A 285 -13.73 -23.68 35.05
N GLY A 286 -12.56 -23.06 35.17
CA GLY A 286 -11.26 -23.67 34.83
C GLY A 286 -10.83 -23.54 33.36
N LEU A 287 -11.65 -22.96 32.47
CA LEU A 287 -11.24 -22.61 31.11
C LEU A 287 -10.90 -21.12 30.99
N VAL A 288 -10.03 -20.79 30.02
CA VAL A 288 -9.74 -19.38 29.68
C VAL A 288 -11.04 -18.69 29.24
N PRO A 289 -11.44 -17.56 29.87
CA PRO A 289 -12.65 -16.83 29.51
C PRO A 289 -12.67 -16.37 28.06
N ILE A 290 -13.85 -16.23 27.46
CA ILE A 290 -14.01 -15.87 26.04
C ILE A 290 -13.22 -14.63 25.65
N ARG A 291 -13.28 -13.59 26.49
CA ARG A 291 -12.59 -12.31 26.31
C ARG A 291 -11.07 -12.47 26.19
N TRP A 292 -10.48 -13.37 26.99
CA TRP A 292 -9.04 -13.65 26.95
C TRP A 292 -8.67 -14.55 25.77
N ARG A 293 -9.53 -15.49 25.38
CA ARG A 293 -9.32 -16.29 24.16
C ARG A 293 -9.29 -15.38 22.92
N ALA A 294 -10.24 -14.46 22.81
CA ALA A 294 -10.28 -13.46 21.74
C ALA A 294 -9.03 -12.56 21.79
N ALA A 295 -8.73 -11.94 22.92
CA ALA A 295 -7.60 -11.02 23.03
C ALA A 295 -6.25 -11.66 22.67
N VAL A 296 -5.95 -12.84 23.21
CA VAL A 296 -4.68 -13.53 22.88
C VAL A 296 -4.64 -13.94 21.42
N LEU A 297 -5.75 -14.44 20.88
CA LEU A 297 -5.81 -14.86 19.48
C LEU A 297 -5.56 -13.70 18.52
N TYR A 298 -6.24 -12.56 18.70
CA TYR A 298 -6.07 -11.40 17.82
C TYR A 298 -4.74 -10.67 18.05
N ALA A 299 -4.25 -10.58 19.30
CA ALA A 299 -2.95 -9.98 19.58
C ALA A 299 -1.78 -10.79 18.99
N VAL A 300 -1.80 -12.13 19.16
CA VAL A 300 -0.70 -13.01 18.72
C VAL A 300 -0.86 -13.43 17.26
N ALA A 301 -2.00 -14.02 16.89
CA ALA A 301 -2.16 -14.51 15.52
C ALA A 301 -2.44 -13.35 14.54
N GLY A 302 -3.12 -12.30 14.97
CA GLY A 302 -3.39 -11.11 14.14
C GLY A 302 -2.12 -10.28 13.93
N TRP A 303 -1.73 -9.47 14.92
CA TRP A 303 -0.62 -8.53 14.72
C TRP A 303 0.74 -9.20 14.55
N PHE A 304 1.17 -10.09 15.47
CA PHE A 304 2.50 -10.71 15.32
C PHE A 304 2.59 -11.54 14.04
N GLY A 305 1.53 -12.29 13.70
CA GLY A 305 1.45 -13.03 12.43
C GLY A 305 1.55 -12.12 11.21
N SER A 306 0.79 -11.02 11.22
CA SER A 306 0.79 -10.05 10.12
C SER A 306 2.12 -9.30 9.98
N GLY A 307 2.68 -8.82 11.10
CA GLY A 307 3.96 -8.12 11.15
C GLY A 307 5.13 -9.00 10.67
N LEU A 308 5.19 -10.26 11.10
CA LEU A 308 6.18 -11.23 10.61
C LEU A 308 6.01 -11.48 9.11
N GLY A 309 4.77 -11.54 8.63
CA GLY A 309 4.48 -11.82 7.23
C GLY A 309 4.85 -10.68 6.30
N VAL A 310 4.48 -9.46 6.68
CA VAL A 310 4.82 -8.24 5.93
C VAL A 310 6.31 -7.97 6.00
N GLY A 311 6.94 -8.01 7.19
CA GLY A 311 8.36 -7.71 7.34
C GLY A 311 9.25 -8.64 6.51
N LEU A 312 8.87 -9.91 6.39
CA LEU A 312 9.58 -10.83 5.53
C LEU A 312 9.33 -10.54 4.03
N ALA A 313 8.09 -10.21 3.66
CA ALA A 313 7.72 -9.96 2.27
C ALA A 313 8.26 -8.65 1.68
N GLN A 314 8.69 -7.69 2.52
CA GLN A 314 9.24 -6.40 2.08
C GLN A 314 10.45 -6.52 1.14
N HIS A 315 11.10 -7.68 1.10
CA HIS A 315 12.27 -7.97 0.26
C HIS A 315 12.10 -9.23 -0.60
N LEU A 316 10.86 -9.72 -0.77
CA LEU A 316 10.58 -10.95 -1.49
C LEU A 316 9.72 -10.71 -2.73
N HIS A 317 10.23 -11.10 -3.89
CA HIS A 317 9.48 -11.17 -5.15
C HIS A 317 8.68 -12.47 -5.31
N SER A 318 8.94 -13.47 -4.47
CA SER A 318 8.32 -14.79 -4.50
C SER A 318 8.17 -15.34 -3.08
N ILE A 319 7.18 -16.21 -2.87
CA ILE A 319 6.92 -16.83 -1.57
C ILE A 319 7.97 -17.93 -1.33
N PRO A 320 8.81 -17.86 -0.28
CA PRO A 320 9.88 -18.84 -0.07
C PRO A 320 9.29 -20.20 0.31
N GLY A 321 9.79 -21.27 -0.31
CA GLY A 321 9.32 -22.62 0.01
C GLY A 321 9.68 -23.06 1.42
N THR A 322 10.78 -22.56 1.97
CA THR A 322 11.18 -22.76 3.37
C THR A 322 10.18 -22.14 4.36
N LEU A 323 9.61 -20.99 4.02
CA LEU A 323 8.55 -20.36 4.82
C LEU A 323 7.28 -21.21 4.81
N LEU A 324 6.90 -21.71 3.64
CA LEU A 324 5.72 -22.57 3.49
C LEU A 324 5.89 -23.90 4.25
N LEU A 325 7.10 -24.48 4.25
CA LEU A 325 7.45 -25.65 5.04
C LEU A 325 7.38 -25.36 6.55
N GLY A 326 7.92 -24.23 7.00
CA GLY A 326 7.87 -23.79 8.41
C GLY A 326 6.43 -23.60 8.90
N ALA A 327 5.59 -22.96 8.09
CA ALA A 327 4.16 -22.82 8.39
C ALA A 327 3.46 -24.18 8.41
N GLY A 328 3.80 -25.09 7.49
CA GLY A 328 3.30 -26.46 7.50
C GLY A 328 3.65 -27.22 8.78
N LEU A 329 4.86 -27.04 9.30
CA LEU A 329 5.30 -27.63 10.57
C LEU A 329 4.54 -27.03 11.77
N LEU A 330 4.26 -25.74 11.78
CA LEU A 330 3.42 -25.09 12.80
C LEU A 330 1.97 -25.59 12.75
N VAL A 331 1.39 -25.76 11.56
CA VAL A 331 0.05 -26.34 11.40
C VAL A 331 0.04 -27.81 11.84
N ALA A 332 1.04 -28.59 11.43
CA ALA A 332 1.20 -29.99 11.82
C ALA A 332 1.30 -30.15 13.34
N THR A 333 2.14 -29.34 13.99
CA THR A 333 2.31 -29.35 15.46
C THR A 333 1.04 -28.90 16.18
N GLY A 334 0.34 -27.87 15.70
CA GLY A 334 -0.96 -27.48 16.26
C GLY A 334 -2.04 -28.56 16.11
N LEU A 335 -2.07 -29.27 14.98
CA LEU A 335 -2.96 -30.42 14.79
C LEU A 335 -2.57 -31.64 15.66
N TRP A 336 -1.34 -31.70 16.16
CA TRP A 336 -0.79 -32.80 16.97
C TRP A 336 -0.81 -32.55 18.49
N LEU A 337 -0.60 -31.30 18.93
CA LEU A 337 -0.45 -30.88 20.34
C LEU A 337 -1.76 -30.85 21.14
N PRO A 338 -1.63 -31.09 22.46
CA PRO A 338 -1.78 -32.39 23.07
C PRO A 338 -3.27 -32.80 23.09
N GLN A 339 -3.54 -33.93 22.48
CA GLN A 339 -4.88 -34.45 22.30
C GLN A 339 -5.01 -35.79 23.02
N THR A 340 -6.14 -36.01 23.71
CA THR A 340 -6.51 -37.33 24.22
C THR A 340 -6.48 -38.37 23.09
N PRO A 341 -6.28 -39.67 23.37
CA PRO A 341 -6.16 -40.70 22.32
C PRO A 341 -7.33 -40.70 21.31
N ALA A 342 -8.56 -40.49 21.78
CA ALA A 342 -9.74 -40.35 20.92
C ALA A 342 -9.66 -39.13 19.96
N ARG A 343 -9.12 -38.01 20.43
CA ARG A 343 -8.94 -36.79 19.64
C ARG A 343 -7.78 -36.93 18.64
N ARG A 344 -6.72 -37.70 18.97
CA ARG A 344 -5.65 -38.04 18.03
C ARG A 344 -6.21 -38.79 16.80
N ARG A 345 -7.09 -39.77 17.01
CA ARG A 345 -7.75 -40.54 15.93
C ARG A 345 -8.60 -39.66 14.99
N ILE A 346 -9.22 -38.60 15.51
CA ILE A 346 -9.97 -37.62 14.71
C ILE A 346 -8.99 -36.71 13.94
N SER A 347 -7.87 -36.32 14.56
CA SER A 347 -6.86 -35.47 13.92
C SER A 347 -6.16 -36.17 12.74
N THR A 348 -5.85 -37.47 12.88
CA THR A 348 -5.22 -38.27 11.83
C THR A 348 -6.04 -38.35 10.54
N ARG A 349 -7.36 -38.13 10.61
CA ARG A 349 -8.24 -38.08 9.42
C ARG A 349 -7.89 -36.94 8.46
N TYR A 350 -7.30 -35.85 8.96
CA TYR A 350 -6.94 -34.67 8.17
C TYR A 350 -5.47 -34.64 7.75
N TRP A 351 -4.67 -35.61 8.21
CA TRP A 351 -3.26 -35.74 7.85
C TRP A 351 -3.02 -35.94 6.35
N PRO A 352 -3.89 -36.64 5.57
CA PRO A 352 -3.74 -36.71 4.12
C PRO A 352 -3.81 -35.34 3.43
N LEU A 353 -4.70 -34.44 3.88
CA LEU A 353 -4.78 -33.07 3.33
C LEU A 353 -3.51 -32.28 3.64
N LEU A 354 -3.03 -32.37 4.88
CA LEU A 354 -1.80 -31.73 5.32
C LEU A 354 -0.58 -32.26 4.55
N LEU A 355 -0.45 -33.59 4.42
CA LEU A 355 0.62 -34.24 3.68
C LEU A 355 0.58 -33.91 2.19
N THR A 356 -0.62 -33.78 1.60
CA THR A 356 -0.77 -33.32 0.21
C THR A 356 -0.27 -31.89 0.05
N GLY A 357 -0.62 -31.00 1.00
CA GLY A 357 -0.06 -29.65 1.06
C GLY A 357 1.47 -29.67 1.15
N ILE A 358 2.04 -30.40 2.13
CA ILE A 358 3.48 -30.54 2.33
C ILE A 358 4.18 -31.14 1.10
N ALA A 359 3.60 -32.14 0.44
CA ALA A 359 4.15 -32.74 -0.77
C ALA A 359 4.18 -31.72 -1.93
N GLY A 360 3.14 -30.90 -2.07
CA GLY A 360 3.14 -29.75 -2.97
C GLY A 360 4.26 -28.77 -2.65
N CYS A 361 4.49 -28.47 -1.37
CA CYS A 361 5.60 -27.62 -0.92
C CYS A 361 6.97 -28.21 -1.24
N VAL A 362 7.15 -29.51 -1.02
CA VAL A 362 8.43 -30.19 -1.28
C VAL A 362 8.71 -30.20 -2.78
N TYR A 363 7.72 -30.54 -3.60
CA TYR A 363 7.81 -30.43 -5.06
C TYR A 363 8.24 -29.01 -5.46
N PHE A 364 7.52 -28.00 -4.96
CA PHE A 364 7.82 -26.59 -5.16
C PHE A 364 9.27 -26.20 -4.80
N THR A 365 9.79 -26.67 -3.65
CA THR A 365 11.18 -26.36 -3.24
C THR A 365 12.23 -27.05 -4.09
N LEU A 366 11.92 -28.23 -4.64
CA LEU A 366 12.88 -29.08 -5.35
C LEU A 366 12.88 -28.85 -6.87
N THR A 367 11.84 -28.22 -7.42
CA THR A 367 11.75 -27.88 -8.84
C THR A 367 11.75 -26.36 -9.04
N PRO A 368 12.91 -25.67 -8.90
CA PRO A 368 13.00 -24.24 -9.18
C PRO A 368 12.73 -23.97 -10.67
N ASN A 369 12.03 -22.86 -10.92
CA ASN A 369 11.71 -22.40 -12.27
C ASN A 369 12.95 -21.74 -12.90
N PRO A 370 13.49 -22.26 -14.02
CA PRO A 370 14.69 -21.70 -14.65
C PRO A 370 14.47 -20.32 -15.31
N ASP A 371 13.22 -19.94 -15.59
CA ASP A 371 12.88 -18.65 -16.21
C ASP A 371 12.68 -17.53 -15.17
N ILE A 372 12.59 -17.88 -13.89
CA ILE A 372 12.70 -16.93 -12.77
C ILE A 372 14.13 -17.02 -12.25
N ALA A 373 15.10 -16.59 -13.07
CA ALA A 373 16.26 -15.97 -12.47
C ALA A 373 15.72 -14.87 -11.52
N PRO A 374 16.24 -14.71 -10.29
CA PRO A 374 15.78 -13.63 -9.43
C PRO A 374 15.91 -12.34 -10.24
N THR A 375 14.80 -11.77 -10.70
CA THR A 375 14.77 -10.44 -11.28
C THR A 375 15.40 -9.58 -10.20
N ALA A 376 16.61 -9.10 -10.44
CA ALA A 376 17.33 -8.34 -9.44
C ALA A 376 16.41 -7.17 -9.05
N GLU A 377 15.98 -7.10 -7.79
CA GLU A 377 15.14 -6.02 -7.28
C GLU A 377 15.67 -4.68 -7.79
N PRO A 378 14.82 -3.80 -8.34
CA PRO A 378 15.27 -2.49 -8.74
C PRO A 378 15.97 -1.78 -7.58
N SER A 379 17.21 -1.37 -7.81
CA SER A 379 18.03 -0.81 -6.75
C SER A 379 18.85 0.36 -7.26
N VAL A 380 19.17 1.28 -6.35
CA VAL A 380 20.05 2.43 -6.65
C VAL A 380 21.42 1.92 -7.17
N ALA A 381 21.92 0.82 -6.61
CA ALA A 381 23.18 0.21 -7.04
C ALA A 381 23.10 -0.33 -8.48
N LEU A 382 22.04 -1.08 -8.83
CA LEU A 382 21.84 -1.55 -10.19
C LEU A 382 21.65 -0.39 -11.16
N GLY A 383 20.87 0.62 -10.79
CA GLY A 383 20.59 1.78 -11.64
C GLY A 383 21.83 2.59 -11.97
N ARG A 384 22.74 2.65 -11.00
CA ARG A 384 24.07 3.26 -11.16
C ARG A 384 24.95 2.47 -12.13
N GLU A 385 24.87 1.15 -12.12
CA GLU A 385 25.58 0.33 -13.10
C GLU A 385 24.93 0.42 -14.49
N VAL A 386 23.61 0.45 -14.59
CA VAL A 386 22.89 0.74 -15.84
C VAL A 386 23.32 2.11 -16.39
N TYR A 387 23.41 3.14 -15.54
CA TYR A 387 23.87 4.47 -15.94
C TYR A 387 25.26 4.46 -16.59
N LYS A 388 26.16 3.62 -16.08
CA LYS A 388 27.51 3.44 -16.62
C LYS A 388 27.50 2.62 -17.90
N GLN A 389 26.76 1.50 -17.92
CA GLN A 389 26.66 0.57 -19.06
C GLN A 389 26.02 1.23 -20.28
N GLU A 390 24.98 2.03 -20.08
CA GLU A 390 24.31 2.80 -21.13
C GLU A 390 25.12 4.04 -21.58
N GLY A 391 26.28 4.27 -20.95
CA GLY A 391 27.17 5.36 -21.33
C GLY A 391 26.61 6.75 -21.05
N CYS A 392 25.58 6.88 -20.18
CA CYS A 392 24.96 8.16 -19.83
C CYS A 392 26.01 9.19 -19.36
N ILE A 393 27.04 8.71 -18.66
CA ILE A 393 28.17 9.51 -18.15
C ILE A 393 28.95 10.26 -19.24
N ASN A 394 28.92 9.78 -20.50
CA ASN A 394 29.62 10.42 -21.62
C ASN A 394 28.97 11.75 -22.07
N CYS A 395 27.71 11.95 -21.71
CA CYS A 395 26.95 13.16 -22.02
C CYS A 395 26.59 13.95 -20.75
N HIS A 396 26.30 13.23 -19.66
CA HIS A 396 25.80 13.76 -18.40
C HIS A 396 26.81 13.50 -17.28
N SER A 397 27.59 14.51 -16.91
CA SER A 397 28.45 14.43 -15.73
C SER A 397 27.63 14.44 -14.44
N GLN A 398 28.24 13.99 -13.35
CA GLN A 398 27.75 14.20 -11.98
C GLN A 398 28.78 15.00 -11.18
N TYR A 399 29.25 16.08 -11.78
CA TYR A 399 30.30 16.93 -11.21
C TYR A 399 30.04 18.38 -11.57
N LEU A 400 29.60 19.17 -10.60
CA LEU A 400 29.49 20.61 -10.81
C LEU A 400 30.83 21.31 -10.60
N ARG A 401 31.10 22.34 -11.41
CA ARG A 401 32.33 23.11 -11.26
C ARG A 401 32.21 23.99 -10.00
N PRO A 402 33.14 23.90 -9.04
CA PRO A 402 33.14 24.80 -7.90
C PRO A 402 33.23 26.26 -8.34
N ASN A 403 32.59 27.16 -7.59
CA ASN A 403 32.68 28.62 -7.78
C ASN A 403 32.21 29.15 -9.15
N HIS A 404 31.32 28.43 -9.85
CA HIS A 404 30.72 28.92 -11.09
C HIS A 404 29.23 29.29 -10.85
N PRO A 405 28.87 30.58 -10.66
CA PRO A 405 27.52 31.01 -10.27
C PRO A 405 26.41 30.50 -11.20
N ARG A 406 26.68 30.42 -12.51
CA ARG A 406 25.74 29.86 -13.48
C ARG A 406 25.50 28.36 -13.28
N ASP A 407 26.49 27.58 -12.83
CA ASP A 407 26.29 26.14 -12.57
C ASP A 407 25.50 25.94 -11.27
N LEU A 408 25.72 26.80 -10.26
CA LEU A 408 24.94 26.80 -9.03
C LEU A 408 23.46 27.08 -9.29
N LEU A 409 23.17 28.12 -10.08
CA LEU A 409 21.80 28.46 -10.47
C LEU A 409 21.17 27.34 -11.33
N LEU A 410 21.89 26.89 -12.36
CA LEU A 410 21.35 25.94 -13.33
C LEU A 410 21.26 24.52 -12.79
N TRP A 411 22.17 24.06 -11.93
CA TRP A 411 22.31 22.64 -11.57
C TRP A 411 22.38 22.37 -10.05
N GLY A 412 22.49 23.40 -9.22
CA GLY A 412 22.45 23.30 -7.75
C GLY A 412 23.84 23.23 -7.10
N PRO A 413 23.92 22.88 -5.79
CA PRO A 413 25.17 22.93 -5.05
C PRO A 413 26.18 21.87 -5.52
N TYR A 414 27.45 22.24 -5.51
CA TYR A 414 28.59 21.34 -5.70
C TYR A 414 28.77 20.40 -4.50
N ARG A 415 29.28 19.18 -4.74
CA ARG A 415 29.75 18.26 -3.68
C ARG A 415 31.06 17.59 -4.06
N ALA A 416 31.78 17.13 -3.04
CA ALA A 416 32.92 16.25 -3.25
C ALA A 416 32.49 15.00 -4.03
N ILE A 417 33.27 14.66 -5.05
CA ILE A 417 33.08 13.45 -5.87
C ILE A 417 34.19 12.46 -5.53
N ASP A 418 33.86 11.17 -5.59
CA ASP A 418 34.85 10.11 -5.60
C ASP A 418 35.52 10.08 -6.98
N ARG A 419 36.84 10.32 -7.01
CA ARG A 419 37.63 10.35 -8.24
C ARG A 419 38.27 8.99 -8.56
N ASP A 420 38.30 8.09 -7.59
CA ASP A 420 38.91 6.77 -7.72
C ASP A 420 37.95 5.74 -8.32
N GLU A 421 36.69 6.15 -8.50
CA GLU A 421 35.67 5.38 -9.15
C GLU A 421 35.98 5.06 -10.62
N ARG A 422 35.61 3.85 -11.06
CA ARG A 422 35.76 3.39 -12.44
C ARG A 422 34.40 3.01 -13.05
N PRO A 423 33.93 3.69 -14.13
CA PRO A 423 34.48 4.92 -14.69
C PRO A 423 34.24 6.13 -13.76
N PRO A 424 35.11 7.16 -13.79
CA PRO A 424 34.91 8.37 -12.99
C PRO A 424 33.59 9.08 -13.31
N MET A 425 32.77 9.36 -12.29
CA MET A 425 31.46 10.02 -12.46
C MET A 425 31.55 11.53 -12.74
N VAL A 426 32.77 12.08 -12.77
CA VAL A 426 33.07 13.39 -13.36
C VAL A 426 32.81 13.43 -14.87
N GLY A 427 32.91 12.28 -15.54
CA GLY A 427 32.80 12.16 -16.99
C GLY A 427 33.97 12.80 -17.75
N ASN A 428 34.09 12.50 -19.04
CA ASN A 428 35.16 13.05 -19.90
C ASN A 428 34.71 14.28 -20.69
N ARG A 429 33.39 14.47 -20.89
CA ARG A 429 32.79 15.61 -21.58
C ARG A 429 31.34 15.82 -21.11
N ARG A 430 30.91 17.08 -20.96
CA ARG A 430 29.50 17.43 -20.71
C ARG A 430 28.86 17.92 -22.01
N GLN A 431 27.92 17.14 -22.56
CA GLN A 431 27.11 17.53 -23.72
C GLN A 431 25.66 17.86 -23.31
N GLY A 432 25.14 17.18 -22.30
CA GLY A 432 23.84 17.44 -21.71
C GLY A 432 23.92 18.15 -20.34
N PRO A 433 22.77 18.40 -19.70
CA PRO A 433 22.70 18.83 -18.31
C PRO A 433 23.53 17.97 -17.36
N ASP A 434 24.08 18.58 -16.31
CA ASP A 434 24.65 17.82 -15.20
C ASP A 434 23.54 17.19 -14.36
N LEU A 435 23.76 15.96 -13.90
CA LEU A 435 22.76 15.18 -13.17
C LEU A 435 23.08 15.02 -11.68
N MET A 436 24.12 15.66 -11.15
CA MET A 436 24.53 15.56 -9.73
C MET A 436 23.37 15.81 -8.75
N ASN A 437 22.43 16.69 -9.13
CA ASN A 437 21.25 17.01 -8.32
C ASN A 437 19.93 16.73 -9.06
N ALA A 438 19.90 15.76 -9.97
CA ALA A 438 18.73 15.48 -10.81
C ALA A 438 17.46 15.14 -10.00
N GLY A 439 17.61 14.37 -8.92
CA GLY A 439 16.50 13.97 -8.03
C GLY A 439 15.83 15.12 -7.29
N LEU A 440 16.50 16.27 -7.15
CA LEU A 440 15.89 17.49 -6.58
C LEU A 440 15.04 18.27 -7.59
N ARG A 441 15.05 17.88 -8.88
CA ARG A 441 14.56 18.71 -9.98
C ARG A 441 13.46 18.05 -10.79
N ARG A 442 13.45 16.72 -10.81
CA ARG A 442 12.57 15.90 -11.63
C ARG A 442 12.06 14.73 -10.81
N THR A 443 10.80 14.36 -11.04
CA THR A 443 10.18 13.20 -10.38
C THR A 443 10.62 11.90 -11.05
N ALA A 444 10.44 10.78 -10.35
CA ALA A 444 10.65 9.45 -10.92
C ALA A 444 9.83 9.23 -12.21
N LEU A 445 8.59 9.73 -12.23
CA LEU A 445 7.72 9.63 -13.39
C LEU A 445 8.19 10.50 -14.57
N TRP A 446 8.70 11.71 -14.29
CA TRP A 446 9.36 12.52 -15.31
C TRP A 446 10.59 11.81 -15.87
N HIS A 447 11.45 11.24 -15.01
CA HIS A 447 12.63 10.49 -15.45
C HIS A 447 12.25 9.30 -16.33
N ARG A 448 11.26 8.51 -15.92
CA ARG A 448 10.76 7.37 -16.71
C ARG A 448 10.28 7.82 -18.09
N GLN A 449 9.38 8.81 -18.14
CA GLN A 449 8.85 9.30 -19.40
C GLN A 449 9.94 9.92 -20.28
N HIS A 450 10.90 10.65 -19.70
CA HIS A 450 12.00 11.24 -20.44
C HIS A 450 12.97 10.21 -20.99
N LEU A 451 13.13 9.06 -20.32
CA LEU A 451 13.94 7.95 -20.85
C LEU A 451 13.21 7.20 -21.98
N ILE A 452 11.89 7.04 -21.88
CA ILE A 452 11.06 6.37 -22.90
C ILE A 452 10.92 7.23 -24.15
N ASP A 453 10.49 8.49 -23.99
CA ASP A 453 10.33 9.46 -25.07
C ASP A 453 10.93 10.82 -24.65
N PRO A 454 12.24 11.02 -24.87
CA PRO A 454 12.91 12.26 -24.47
C PRO A 454 12.31 13.52 -25.09
N SER A 455 11.81 13.41 -26.33
CA SER A 455 11.29 14.55 -27.11
C SER A 455 9.94 15.03 -26.61
N SER A 456 9.14 14.13 -26.00
CA SER A 456 7.85 14.49 -25.41
C SER A 456 7.98 15.53 -24.28
N LEU A 457 9.02 15.44 -23.45
CA LEU A 457 9.24 16.32 -22.30
C LEU A 457 10.33 17.37 -22.52
N SER A 458 11.24 17.14 -23.46
CA SER A 458 12.31 18.06 -23.81
C SER A 458 12.35 18.25 -25.32
N PRO A 459 11.60 19.23 -25.87
CA PRO A 459 11.54 19.49 -27.30
C PRO A 459 12.94 19.74 -27.90
N GLY A 460 13.34 18.90 -28.85
CA GLY A 460 14.67 18.96 -29.48
C GLY A 460 15.77 18.22 -28.71
N SER A 461 15.42 17.36 -27.76
CA SER A 461 16.36 16.45 -27.10
C SER A 461 17.13 15.62 -28.11
N LYS A 462 18.44 15.48 -27.89
CA LYS A 462 19.34 14.62 -28.67
C LYS A 462 19.59 13.26 -28.01
N ILE A 463 18.97 13.02 -26.86
CA ILE A 463 19.07 11.75 -26.12
C ILE A 463 18.27 10.69 -26.89
N PRO A 464 18.80 9.47 -27.10
CA PRO A 464 18.06 8.37 -27.71
C PRO A 464 16.95 7.86 -26.78
N SER A 465 15.98 7.12 -27.33
CA SER A 465 15.00 6.41 -26.50
C SER A 465 15.66 5.22 -25.81
N TYR A 466 15.40 5.09 -24.51
CA TYR A 466 15.75 3.94 -23.67
C TYR A 466 14.50 3.12 -23.30
N ALA A 467 13.45 3.15 -24.13
CA ALA A 467 12.21 2.44 -23.87
C ALA A 467 12.40 0.93 -23.62
N TYR A 468 13.40 0.31 -24.25
CA TYR A 468 13.75 -1.10 -24.09
C TYR A 468 14.20 -1.48 -22.66
N LEU A 469 14.60 -0.51 -21.83
CA LEU A 469 14.92 -0.75 -20.42
C LEU A 469 13.66 -0.88 -19.54
N PHE A 470 12.49 -0.58 -20.09
CA PHE A 470 11.20 -0.58 -19.40
C PHE A 470 10.26 -1.68 -19.91
N ASP A 471 10.82 -2.72 -20.53
CA ASP A 471 10.08 -3.94 -20.85
C ASP A 471 9.62 -4.64 -19.56
N GLN A 472 8.59 -5.49 -19.69
CA GLN A 472 8.05 -6.22 -18.54
C GLN A 472 9.15 -7.06 -17.88
N ASP A 473 9.22 -7.00 -16.55
CA ASP A 473 10.17 -7.73 -15.70
C ASP A 473 11.67 -7.34 -15.87
N ASP A 474 11.99 -6.28 -16.62
CA ASP A 474 13.35 -5.73 -16.68
C ASP A 474 13.60 -4.72 -15.54
N PRO A 475 14.48 -5.02 -14.57
CA PRO A 475 14.74 -4.11 -13.47
C PRO A 475 15.63 -2.92 -13.85
N ARG A 476 16.24 -2.90 -15.04
CA ARG A 476 17.25 -1.90 -15.42
C ARG A 476 16.67 -0.50 -15.50
N GLY A 477 15.56 -0.31 -16.21
CA GLY A 477 14.88 0.98 -16.35
C GLY A 477 14.39 1.54 -15.02
N PRO A 478 13.60 0.77 -14.24
CA PRO A 478 13.19 1.16 -12.89
C PRO A 478 14.37 1.49 -11.97
N SER A 479 15.45 0.69 -12.03
CA SER A 479 16.66 0.96 -11.24
C SER A 479 17.32 2.27 -11.65
N LEU A 480 17.44 2.54 -12.96
CA LEU A 480 18.01 3.78 -13.47
C LEU A 480 17.20 4.99 -12.98
N VAL A 481 15.86 4.89 -12.98
CA VAL A 481 14.98 5.93 -12.43
C VAL A 481 15.21 6.13 -10.92
N LEU A 482 15.32 5.05 -10.14
CA LEU A 482 15.63 5.12 -8.70
C LEU A 482 16.97 5.80 -8.45
N TYR A 483 17.99 5.42 -9.22
CA TYR A 483 19.31 6.04 -9.13
C TYR A 483 19.25 7.55 -9.42
N LEU A 484 18.67 7.96 -10.55
CA LEU A 484 18.53 9.38 -10.91
C LEU A 484 17.74 10.17 -9.85
N SER A 485 16.68 9.58 -9.30
CA SER A 485 15.84 10.19 -8.26
C SER A 485 16.56 10.31 -6.91
N SER A 486 17.57 9.45 -6.66
CA SER A 486 18.39 9.52 -5.43
C SER A 486 19.45 10.63 -5.47
N LEU A 487 19.77 11.15 -6.66
CA LEU A 487 20.83 12.14 -6.84
C LEU A 487 20.43 13.49 -6.23
N GLY A 488 21.30 14.05 -5.40
CA GLY A 488 21.11 15.39 -4.86
C GLY A 488 20.28 15.48 -3.58
N LEU A 489 19.70 14.40 -3.04
CA LEU A 489 18.76 14.50 -1.91
C LEU A 489 19.32 15.22 -0.67
N ALA A 490 20.61 15.05 -0.35
CA ALA A 490 21.27 15.74 0.77
C ALA A 490 21.33 17.29 0.65
N GLY A 491 20.95 17.87 -0.49
CA GLY A 491 20.98 19.30 -0.76
C GLY A 491 19.59 19.92 -0.93
N ALA A 492 18.54 19.19 -0.54
CA ALA A 492 17.15 19.63 -0.68
C ALA A 492 16.90 20.98 0.01
N GLU A 493 17.39 21.15 1.23
CA GLU A 493 17.22 22.39 2.01
C GLU A 493 17.85 23.60 1.32
N ALA A 494 19.12 23.48 0.91
CA ALA A 494 19.81 24.54 0.17
C ALA A 494 19.12 24.90 -1.15
N ARG A 495 18.53 23.89 -1.83
CA ARG A 495 17.75 24.10 -3.05
C ARG A 495 16.46 24.87 -2.76
N MET A 496 15.73 24.50 -1.72
CA MET A 496 14.51 25.22 -1.31
C MET A 496 14.81 26.66 -0.96
N HIS A 497 15.87 26.91 -0.18
CA HIS A 497 16.33 28.27 0.12
C HIS A 497 16.66 29.06 -1.16
N THR A 498 17.29 28.44 -2.15
CA THR A 498 17.56 29.08 -3.45
C THR A 498 16.27 29.46 -4.18
N ILE A 499 15.25 28.60 -4.17
CA ILE A 499 13.95 28.86 -4.80
C ILE A 499 13.25 30.04 -4.11
N GLU A 500 13.25 30.05 -2.78
CA GLU A 500 12.56 31.04 -1.96
C GLU A 500 13.20 32.44 -1.99
N THR A 501 14.51 32.50 -2.23
CA THR A 501 15.27 33.76 -2.28
C THR A 501 15.48 34.30 -3.69
N TRP A 502 15.33 33.48 -4.72
CA TRP A 502 15.51 33.91 -6.11
C TRP A 502 14.41 34.87 -6.57
N THR A 503 14.82 35.91 -7.29
CA THR A 503 13.93 36.86 -7.97
C THR A 503 14.44 37.05 -9.41
N PRO A 504 13.54 37.18 -10.40
CA PRO A 504 13.96 37.39 -11.78
C PRO A 504 14.58 38.79 -11.97
N GLU A 505 15.68 38.85 -12.72
CA GLU A 505 16.31 40.10 -13.19
C GLU A 505 16.23 40.15 -14.73
N PRO A 506 15.09 40.58 -15.31
CA PRO A 506 14.90 40.55 -16.76
C PRO A 506 15.79 41.58 -17.47
N ASP A 507 16.35 41.21 -18.62
CA ASP A 507 17.18 42.09 -19.45
C ASP A 507 16.42 43.33 -19.96
N ARG A 508 15.08 43.28 -19.99
CA ARG A 508 14.19 44.37 -20.42
C ARG A 508 13.11 44.63 -19.37
N ASN A 509 12.82 45.91 -19.16
CA ASN A 509 11.78 46.34 -18.20
C ASN A 509 10.34 46.08 -18.68
N ASN A 510 10.13 45.56 -19.90
CA ASN A 510 8.80 45.29 -20.44
C ASN A 510 8.69 43.84 -20.93
N PRO A 511 7.87 42.99 -20.27
CA PRO A 511 7.61 41.62 -20.70
C PRO A 511 6.87 41.55 -22.05
N SER A 512 7.20 40.53 -22.85
CA SER A 512 6.56 40.29 -24.15
C SER A 512 5.55 39.15 -24.09
N TYR A 513 4.27 39.49 -24.29
CA TYR A 513 3.18 38.52 -24.39
C TYR A 513 3.39 37.50 -25.54
N ASP A 514 3.72 37.98 -26.74
CA ASP A 514 3.90 37.11 -27.91
C ASP A 514 5.08 36.16 -27.74
N ASN A 515 6.15 36.64 -27.10
CA ASN A 515 7.28 35.79 -26.77
C ASN A 515 6.90 34.72 -25.75
N GLY A 516 6.22 35.11 -24.68
CA GLY A 516 5.71 34.20 -23.65
C GLY A 516 4.79 33.13 -24.23
N LYS A 517 3.87 33.52 -25.11
CA LYS A 517 2.96 32.60 -25.83
C LYS A 517 3.75 31.57 -26.63
N ARG A 518 4.74 32.02 -27.40
CA ARG A 518 5.58 31.15 -28.23
C ARG A 518 6.36 30.14 -27.39
N ILE A 519 6.93 30.58 -26.26
CA ILE A 519 7.65 29.69 -25.32
C ILE A 519 6.68 28.71 -24.68
N PHE A 520 5.55 29.19 -24.16
CA PHE A 520 4.53 28.35 -23.52
C PHE A 520 4.01 27.26 -24.46
N GLN A 521 3.66 27.62 -25.70
CA GLN A 521 3.15 26.68 -26.69
C GLN A 521 4.17 25.61 -27.05
N ARG A 522 5.47 25.91 -26.95
CA ARG A 522 6.54 24.95 -27.25
C ARG A 522 6.89 24.05 -26.08
N PHE A 523 6.95 24.58 -24.86
CA PHE A 523 7.53 23.88 -23.71
C PHE A 523 6.53 23.51 -22.62
N CYS A 524 5.39 24.18 -22.53
CA CYS A 524 4.40 23.99 -21.47
C CYS A 524 3.13 23.27 -21.97
N SER A 525 2.78 23.43 -23.24
CA SER A 525 1.59 22.82 -23.85
C SER A 525 1.51 21.29 -23.82
N PRO A 526 2.61 20.50 -23.78
CA PRO A 526 2.51 19.05 -23.67
C PRO A 526 1.74 18.60 -22.42
N CYS A 527 1.82 19.37 -21.32
CA CYS A 527 1.06 19.12 -20.09
C CYS A 527 -0.15 20.05 -19.97
N HIS A 528 0.01 21.35 -20.23
CA HIS A 528 -1.04 22.34 -19.98
C HIS A 528 -2.02 22.56 -21.15
N GLY A 529 -1.77 21.96 -22.32
CA GLY A 529 -2.51 22.22 -23.55
C GLY A 529 -2.16 23.58 -24.16
N TYR A 530 -2.49 23.77 -25.44
CA TYR A 530 -2.16 25.02 -26.16
C TYR A 530 -2.86 26.27 -25.60
N ALA A 531 -4.06 26.08 -25.03
CA ALA A 531 -4.86 27.13 -24.42
C ALA A 531 -4.71 27.21 -22.89
N GLY A 532 -3.86 26.36 -22.27
CA GLY A 532 -3.72 26.32 -20.81
C GLY A 532 -4.87 25.62 -20.09
N ASN A 533 -5.62 24.73 -20.76
CA ASN A 533 -6.77 24.03 -20.18
C ASN A 533 -6.40 22.83 -19.30
N GLY A 534 -5.12 22.45 -19.24
CA GLY A 534 -4.67 21.26 -18.52
C GLY A 534 -4.92 19.95 -19.28
N ASP A 535 -5.17 20.05 -20.58
CA ASP A 535 -5.57 18.97 -21.49
C ASP A 535 -4.48 18.64 -22.52
N GLY A 536 -3.22 18.88 -22.17
CA GLY A 536 -2.08 18.54 -23.03
C GLY A 536 -1.99 17.03 -23.29
N PRO A 537 -1.34 16.61 -24.40
CA PRO A 537 -1.23 15.19 -24.76
C PRO A 537 -0.57 14.31 -23.69
N LEU A 538 0.24 14.90 -22.79
CA LEU A 538 0.88 14.20 -21.67
C LEU A 538 0.12 14.35 -20.35
N ALA A 539 -0.99 15.10 -20.30
CA ALA A 539 -1.73 15.36 -19.07
C ALA A 539 -2.26 14.08 -18.40
N HIS A 540 -2.54 13.04 -19.19
CA HIS A 540 -3.05 11.75 -18.73
C HIS A 540 -1.96 10.80 -18.20
N LEU A 541 -0.69 11.08 -18.48
CA LEU A 541 0.42 10.21 -18.06
C LEU A 541 0.82 10.40 -16.59
N PHE A 542 0.32 11.44 -15.94
CA PHE A 542 0.67 11.81 -14.58
C PHE A 542 -0.50 11.60 -13.62
N ASP A 543 -0.22 11.14 -12.40
CA ASP A 543 -1.23 10.82 -11.37
C ASP A 543 -2.17 12.00 -11.03
N ARG A 544 -1.74 13.23 -11.32
CA ARG A 544 -2.55 14.44 -11.20
C ARG A 544 -2.53 15.19 -12.52
N PRO A 545 -3.70 15.55 -13.07
CA PRO A 545 -3.76 16.35 -14.28
C PRO A 545 -3.14 17.73 -14.04
N ALA A 546 -2.61 18.33 -15.11
CA ALA A 546 -2.11 19.69 -15.07
C ALA A 546 -3.23 20.68 -14.73
N MET A 547 -2.89 21.75 -14.01
CA MET A 547 -3.85 22.79 -13.66
C MET A 547 -4.38 23.49 -14.92
N LYS A 548 -5.71 23.76 -14.92
CA LYS A 548 -6.35 24.67 -15.87
C LYS A 548 -5.98 26.11 -15.51
N LEU A 549 -5.03 26.67 -16.25
CA LEU A 549 -4.45 28.00 -16.02
C LEU A 549 -5.45 29.13 -16.30
N THR A 550 -6.55 28.86 -17.01
CA THR A 550 -7.60 29.84 -17.32
C THR A 550 -8.52 30.17 -16.15
N LYS A 551 -8.47 29.42 -15.04
CA LYS A 551 -9.35 29.64 -13.88
C LYS A 551 -8.89 30.77 -12.95
N GLY A 552 -7.68 31.30 -13.15
CA GLY A 552 -7.09 32.39 -12.34
C GLY A 552 -6.75 32.05 -10.88
N ALA A 553 -7.34 31.03 -10.28
CA ALA A 553 -6.93 30.52 -8.98
C ALA A 553 -5.70 29.62 -9.11
N PHE A 554 -4.51 30.22 -9.15
CA PHE A 554 -3.24 29.48 -9.09
C PHE A 554 -3.10 28.83 -7.71
N PHE A 555 -3.60 27.59 -7.53
CA PHE A 555 -3.67 26.88 -6.24
C PHE A 555 -2.37 26.87 -5.42
N TYR A 556 -1.21 26.92 -6.09
CA TYR A 556 0.11 26.90 -5.45
C TYR A 556 0.70 28.30 -5.19
N VAL A 557 -0.06 29.35 -5.48
CA VAL A 557 0.27 30.74 -5.21
C VAL A 557 -0.72 31.27 -4.14
N PRO A 558 -0.25 31.90 -3.06
CA PRO A 558 -1.13 32.48 -2.05
C PRO A 558 -2.13 33.49 -2.64
N SER A 559 -3.41 33.39 -2.26
CA SER A 559 -4.53 34.12 -2.88
C SER A 559 -4.68 35.59 -2.46
N ALA A 560 -3.63 36.23 -1.94
CA ALA A 560 -3.67 37.60 -1.41
C ALA A 560 -2.34 38.35 -1.61
N LEU A 561 -1.59 38.01 -2.65
CA LEU A 561 -0.34 38.70 -3.00
C LEU A 561 -0.65 39.95 -3.84
N ASP A 562 0.19 40.98 -3.69
CA ASP A 562 0.26 42.06 -4.66
C ASP A 562 0.78 41.53 -6.01
N GLU A 563 0.57 42.30 -7.08
CA GLU A 563 0.91 41.91 -8.44
C GLU A 563 2.40 41.54 -8.63
N GLN A 564 3.31 42.23 -7.93
CA GLN A 564 4.74 41.95 -8.04
C GLN A 564 5.09 40.65 -7.33
N SER A 565 4.58 40.44 -6.12
CA SER A 565 4.76 39.20 -5.35
C SER A 565 4.16 37.99 -6.05
N GLU A 566 2.98 38.13 -6.66
CA GLU A 566 2.34 37.07 -7.46
C GLU A 566 3.20 36.73 -8.69
N THR A 567 3.72 37.74 -9.39
CA THR A 567 4.61 37.56 -10.55
C THR A 567 5.88 36.82 -10.17
N ILE A 568 6.50 37.15 -9.02
CA ILE A 568 7.69 36.45 -8.51
C ILE A 568 7.36 34.99 -8.17
N ALA A 569 6.21 34.73 -7.53
CA ALA A 569 5.78 33.37 -7.19
C ALA A 569 5.58 32.51 -8.45
N LEU A 570 4.89 33.05 -9.47
CA LEU A 570 4.72 32.38 -10.76
C LEU A 570 6.07 32.19 -11.48
N ALA A 571 6.95 33.19 -11.47
CA ALA A 571 8.28 33.08 -12.06
C ALA A 571 9.10 31.95 -11.43
N ARG A 572 9.04 31.78 -10.11
CA ARG A 572 9.69 30.66 -9.41
C ARG A 572 9.13 29.31 -9.85
N ILE A 573 7.81 29.20 -9.99
CA ILE A 573 7.16 27.97 -10.49
C ILE A 573 7.61 27.66 -11.93
N VAL A 574 7.65 28.65 -12.82
CA VAL A 574 8.13 28.42 -14.20
C VAL A 574 9.62 28.06 -14.22
N LYS A 575 10.45 28.76 -13.43
CA LYS A 575 11.91 28.55 -13.39
C LYS A 575 12.29 27.21 -12.76
N PHE A 576 11.66 26.83 -11.65
CA PHE A 576 12.12 25.74 -10.80
C PHE A 576 11.11 24.59 -10.67
N GLY A 577 9.89 24.78 -11.16
CA GLY A 577 8.83 23.79 -11.06
C GLY A 577 8.21 23.76 -9.67
N LEU A 578 7.45 22.71 -9.41
CA LEU A 578 6.89 22.42 -8.09
C LEU A 578 7.57 21.15 -7.55
N PRO A 579 8.46 21.26 -6.55
CA PRO A 579 9.14 20.11 -5.96
C PRO A 579 8.16 19.00 -5.56
N GLY A 580 8.46 17.76 -5.94
CA GLY A 580 7.61 16.59 -5.67
C GLY A 580 6.40 16.42 -6.60
N LEU A 581 6.12 17.37 -7.49
CA LEU A 581 5.08 17.27 -8.51
C LEU A 581 5.67 17.09 -9.91
N ASN A 582 4.87 16.59 -10.84
CA ASN A 582 5.26 16.39 -12.24
C ASN A 582 5.32 17.69 -13.07
N MET A 583 5.44 18.84 -12.41
CA MET A 583 5.65 20.17 -13.01
C MET A 583 7.15 20.50 -12.94
N PRO A 584 7.94 20.18 -13.99
CA PRO A 584 9.37 20.45 -14.00
C PRO A 584 9.66 21.96 -14.11
N GLY A 585 10.76 22.41 -13.52
CA GLY A 585 11.32 23.74 -13.77
C GLY A 585 11.97 23.87 -15.14
N HIS A 586 12.02 25.09 -15.65
CA HIS A 586 12.75 25.47 -16.85
C HIS A 586 13.95 26.37 -16.52
N GLU A 587 14.91 25.85 -15.74
CA GLU A 587 16.05 26.61 -15.22
C GLU A 587 16.93 27.21 -16.33
N VAL A 588 16.89 26.60 -17.52
CA VAL A 588 17.65 27.00 -18.71
C VAL A 588 17.14 28.28 -19.35
N PHE A 589 15.88 28.67 -19.11
CA PHE A 589 15.36 29.94 -19.61
C PHE A 589 16.04 31.09 -18.88
N ASN A 590 16.37 32.15 -19.59
CA ASN A 590 16.83 33.38 -18.97
C ASN A 590 15.67 34.09 -18.26
N ASP A 591 15.98 35.09 -17.45
CA ASP A 591 14.98 35.71 -16.60
C ASP A 591 13.95 36.52 -17.41
N GLN A 592 14.32 37.05 -18.57
CA GLN A 592 13.37 37.68 -19.51
C GLN A 592 12.36 36.66 -20.04
N GLU A 593 12.81 35.49 -20.49
CA GLU A 593 11.96 34.41 -21.00
C GLU A 593 10.98 33.91 -19.94
N ILE A 594 11.43 33.81 -18.68
CA ILE A 594 10.57 33.43 -17.56
C ILE A 594 9.48 34.47 -17.36
N VAL A 595 9.83 35.74 -17.30
CA VAL A 595 8.86 36.82 -17.08
C VAL A 595 7.88 36.92 -18.25
N ASP A 596 8.34 36.76 -19.50
CA ASP A 596 7.48 36.71 -20.69
C ASP A 596 6.44 35.59 -20.60
N VAL A 597 6.84 34.38 -20.18
CA VAL A 597 5.91 33.25 -19.96
C VAL A 597 4.91 33.58 -18.86
N VAL A 598 5.35 34.16 -17.74
CA VAL A 598 4.46 34.57 -16.64
C VAL A 598 3.42 35.59 -17.14
N THR A 599 3.82 36.57 -17.95
CA THR A 599 2.91 37.53 -18.58
C THR A 599 1.84 36.84 -19.42
N TYR A 600 2.23 35.86 -20.23
CA TYR A 600 1.27 35.07 -21.00
C TYR A 600 0.31 34.25 -20.11
N VAL A 601 0.82 33.59 -19.07
CA VAL A 601 0.02 32.78 -18.14
C VAL A 601 -0.98 33.63 -17.35
N ARG A 602 -0.58 34.82 -16.88
CA ARG A 602 -1.49 35.76 -16.22
C ARG A 602 -2.59 36.23 -17.17
N GLN A 603 -2.26 36.48 -18.44
CA GLN A 603 -3.27 36.84 -19.45
C GLN A 603 -4.28 35.70 -19.69
N LEU A 604 -3.84 34.44 -19.72
CA LEU A 604 -4.74 33.28 -19.85
C LEU A 604 -5.74 33.20 -18.70
N ALA A 605 -5.31 33.50 -17.48
CA ALA A 605 -6.17 33.57 -16.30
C ALA A 605 -7.22 34.69 -16.39
N GLN A 606 -6.88 35.82 -17.00
CA GLN A 606 -7.74 37.00 -17.10
C GLN A 606 -8.72 36.96 -18.27
N THR A 607 -8.38 36.27 -19.36
CA THR A 607 -9.17 36.27 -20.62
C THR A 607 -9.68 34.91 -21.05
N GLY A 608 -9.43 33.87 -20.25
CA GLY A 608 -9.94 32.54 -20.53
C GLY A 608 -11.45 32.43 -20.34
N PRO A 609 -12.11 31.43 -20.94
CA PRO A 609 -13.56 31.23 -20.84
C PRO A 609 -14.06 30.93 -19.42
N ASP A 610 -13.13 30.67 -18.49
CA ASP A 610 -13.39 30.39 -17.07
C ASP A 610 -12.93 31.55 -16.15
N SER A 611 -12.61 32.74 -16.71
CA SER A 611 -12.23 33.91 -15.91
C SER A 611 -13.37 34.33 -14.98
N PRO A 612 -13.10 34.77 -13.73
CA PRO A 612 -14.13 35.21 -12.80
C PRO A 612 -14.97 36.39 -13.29
#